data_AF-K3YZD5-F1
#
_entry.id   AF-K3YZD5-F1
#
_cell.length_a   1.000
_cell.length_b   1.000
_cell.length_c   1.000
_cell.angle_alpha   90.00
_cell.angle_beta   90.00
_cell.angle_gamma   90.00
#
_symmetry.space_group_name_H-M   'P 1'
#
loop_
_entity.id
_entity.type
_entity.pdbx_description
1 polymer ?
#
loop_
_entity_poly.entity_id
_entity_poly.type
_entity_poly.pdbx_seq_one_letter_code
_entity_poly.pdbx_strand_id
1 'polypeptide(L)'
;MGHKNKDGGKKAGSKASSSATGHKTKWGGKKAAAGVEASSSSSLQAPSFNFNPKDVTDPFELLDMCVAALHDKRASGGTRESALASLAGALEGVVPLDEATDGRPLVIFALCGASIKRGNASPAFAKEARLAYRAVGLLAFTLLNGGSTEILAESFPMLARTLQLAPSMDPATVAAALHCLAAVTFAGALGPEEAERSLKTIWGVICPNPKSPKVISSKVRPHVVAAAVSTWTFLVTTAAVTDAQRKADRAAWNAAIASLAGVLEADDRAVRMAAGEALAVCVELNLTQHTPRKDMDAILARVSDLAAEAGGKGADKTLFVEQKDLFRQILAYMERGERPRKALRTSSERRESIKVSTWAKMAQINFLRRFLAGGFLAHVKGNKLFKELFDVAADEKAALSIAKRKLMLKVKEKGMKMNRELAWAVKNVYCLPQGGPPESNKPDQLLKLGWH
;
A
#
# COMPACT_ATOMS: atom_id res chain seq x y z
N MET A 1 -63.34 4.02 -18.35
CA MET A 1 -62.29 4.80 -19.07
C MET A 1 -60.93 4.27 -18.69
N GLY A 2 -60.15 3.77 -19.68
CA GLY A 2 -58.70 3.47 -19.61
C GLY A 2 -58.27 2.23 -18.77
N HIS A 3 -58.11 1.00 -19.29
CA HIS A 3 -57.00 0.41 -20.10
C HIS A 3 -55.59 0.63 -19.48
N LYS A 4 -54.68 -0.35 -19.27
CA LYS A 4 -54.34 -1.64 -19.93
C LYS A 4 -53.58 -2.56 -18.94
N ASN A 5 -53.97 -3.83 -18.80
CA ASN A 5 -53.50 -5.06 -19.48
C ASN A 5 -52.08 -5.56 -19.13
N LYS A 6 -52.07 -6.64 -18.34
CA LYS A 6 -51.10 -7.73 -18.27
C LYS A 6 -51.43 -8.76 -19.36
N ASP A 7 -50.41 -9.37 -19.97
CA ASP A 7 -50.43 -10.72 -20.54
C ASP A 7 -48.96 -11.20 -20.56
N GLY A 8 -48.58 -12.44 -20.21
CA GLY A 8 -49.33 -13.69 -20.32
C GLY A 8 -48.76 -14.47 -21.51
N GLY A 9 -47.87 -15.44 -21.24
CA GLY A 9 -47.02 -16.08 -22.24
C GLY A 9 -47.69 -17.12 -23.14
N LYS A 10 -46.90 -17.71 -24.05
CA LYS A 10 -47.15 -19.05 -24.64
C LYS A 10 -45.91 -19.65 -25.32
N LYS A 11 -45.71 -20.95 -25.06
CA LYS A 11 -44.83 -21.92 -25.74
C LYS A 11 -45.52 -22.49 -26.98
N ALA A 12 -44.73 -22.85 -28.00
CA ALA A 12 -44.80 -23.99 -28.95
C ALA A 12 -43.96 -23.59 -30.20
N GLY A 13 -43.15 -24.39 -30.90
CA GLY A 13 -43.02 -25.85 -31.01
C GLY A 13 -43.38 -26.32 -32.43
N SER A 14 -42.40 -26.53 -33.33
CA SER A 14 -42.39 -27.45 -34.51
C SER A 14 -41.09 -27.25 -35.31
N LYS A 15 -40.20 -28.23 -35.55
CA LYS A 15 -40.20 -29.43 -36.43
C LYS A 15 -40.14 -29.17 -37.94
N ALA A 16 -39.00 -29.54 -38.56
CA ALA A 16 -38.77 -30.21 -39.87
C ALA A 16 -37.24 -30.16 -40.14
N SER A 17 -36.42 -31.20 -40.36
CA SER A 17 -36.42 -32.49 -41.11
C SER A 17 -36.11 -32.39 -42.61
N SER A 18 -34.89 -32.77 -43.00
CA SER A 18 -34.48 -33.51 -44.23
C SER A 18 -32.97 -33.84 -44.12
N SER A 19 -32.55 -35.09 -43.89
CA SER A 19 -32.20 -36.15 -44.87
C SER A 19 -31.34 -35.65 -46.05
N ALA A 20 -30.19 -36.23 -46.40
CA ALA A 20 -30.00 -37.65 -46.70
C ALA A 20 -28.52 -38.07 -46.87
N THR A 21 -28.27 -39.38 -46.68
CA THR A 21 -27.28 -40.28 -47.36
C THR A 21 -25.79 -39.93 -47.27
N GLY A 22 -24.86 -40.75 -46.75
CA GLY A 22 -24.81 -42.20 -46.57
C GLY A 22 -23.92 -42.83 -47.65
N HIS A 23 -22.70 -43.28 -47.32
CA HIS A 23 -22.07 -44.49 -47.89
C HIS A 23 -20.75 -44.82 -47.16
N LYS A 24 -20.72 -45.98 -46.51
CA LYS A 24 -19.51 -46.72 -46.11
C LYS A 24 -19.20 -47.73 -47.21
N THR A 25 -17.94 -47.84 -47.62
CA THR A 25 -17.38 -49.05 -48.21
C THR A 25 -15.99 -49.30 -47.65
N LYS A 26 -15.78 -50.54 -47.22
CA LYS A 26 -14.55 -51.09 -46.65
C LYS A 26 -14.07 -52.12 -47.68
N TRP A 27 -12.84 -52.00 -48.16
CA TRP A 27 -12.17 -53.08 -48.90
C TRP A 27 -10.69 -53.09 -48.53
N GLY A 28 -10.19 -54.27 -48.11
CA GLY A 28 -8.78 -54.50 -47.82
C GLY A 28 -8.03 -55.05 -49.03
N GLY A 29 -6.76 -54.67 -49.19
CA GLY A 29 -5.89 -55.19 -50.24
C GLY A 29 -4.42 -54.85 -49.96
N LYS A 30 -3.54 -55.82 -50.16
CA LYS A 30 -2.15 -55.92 -49.72
C LYS A 30 -1.14 -54.99 -50.43
N LYS A 31 -0.08 -54.65 -49.69
CA LYS A 31 1.35 -54.43 -50.04
C LYS A 31 1.71 -53.97 -51.47
N ALA A 32 2.42 -52.83 -51.54
CA ALA A 32 3.66 -52.71 -52.31
C ALA A 32 4.56 -51.64 -51.67
N ALA A 33 5.82 -51.97 -51.49
CA ALA A 33 6.85 -51.07 -50.96
C ALA A 33 7.38 -50.16 -52.08
N ALA A 34 7.54 -48.88 -51.80
CA ALA A 34 8.42 -47.98 -52.53
C ALA A 34 8.95 -46.94 -51.53
N GLY A 35 10.26 -46.98 -51.29
CA GLY A 35 10.95 -46.08 -50.38
C GLY A 35 10.87 -44.65 -50.86
N VAL A 36 10.52 -43.75 -49.95
CA VAL A 36 10.79 -42.33 -50.07
C VAL A 36 11.43 -41.92 -48.75
N GLU A 37 12.69 -41.52 -48.82
CA GLU A 37 13.45 -40.99 -47.71
C GLU A 37 12.70 -39.79 -47.11
N ALA A 38 12.07 -40.02 -45.95
CA ALA A 38 11.58 -38.94 -45.12
C ALA A 38 12.78 -38.34 -44.41
N SER A 39 13.35 -37.29 -45.01
CA SER A 39 14.20 -36.33 -44.33
C SER A 39 13.49 -35.91 -43.05
N SER A 40 14.01 -36.37 -41.91
CA SER A 40 13.59 -35.97 -40.58
C SER A 40 13.78 -34.46 -40.46
N SER A 41 12.71 -33.70 -40.68
CA SER A 41 12.63 -32.31 -40.24
C SER A 41 12.62 -32.36 -38.71
N SER A 42 13.81 -32.38 -38.11
CA SER A 42 14.00 -32.00 -36.73
C SER A 42 13.37 -30.62 -36.59
N SER A 43 12.19 -30.57 -35.98
CA SER A 43 11.63 -29.33 -35.48
C SER A 43 12.69 -28.74 -34.57
N LEU A 44 13.40 -27.71 -35.04
CA LEU A 44 14.24 -26.88 -34.21
C LEU A 44 13.33 -26.34 -33.11
N GLN A 45 13.32 -27.01 -31.96
CA GLN A 45 12.79 -26.44 -30.75
C GLN A 45 13.60 -25.16 -30.55
N ALA A 46 12.93 -24.00 -30.69
CA ALA A 46 13.53 -22.73 -30.32
C ALA A 46 14.11 -22.89 -28.91
N PRO A 47 15.34 -22.42 -28.66
CA PRO A 47 15.99 -22.62 -27.37
C PRO A 47 15.05 -22.12 -26.29
N SER A 48 14.66 -23.02 -25.39
CA SER A 48 13.87 -22.67 -24.21
C SER A 48 14.61 -21.57 -23.47
N PHE A 49 13.97 -20.42 -23.28
CA PHE A 49 14.53 -19.30 -22.53
C PHE A 49 14.93 -19.80 -21.13
N ASN A 50 16.23 -19.92 -20.88
CA ASN A 50 16.75 -20.43 -19.62
C ASN A 50 16.80 -19.26 -18.62
N PHE A 51 15.77 -19.15 -17.78
CA PHE A 51 15.69 -18.11 -16.77
C PHE A 51 16.55 -18.49 -15.55
N ASN A 52 17.77 -17.94 -15.45
CA ASN A 52 18.63 -18.08 -14.28
C ASN A 52 19.02 -16.72 -13.67
N PRO A 53 18.17 -16.14 -12.80
CA PRO A 53 18.39 -14.80 -12.25
C PRO A 53 19.52 -14.74 -11.21
N LYS A 54 20.02 -15.87 -10.72
CA LYS A 54 21.03 -15.92 -9.65
C LYS A 54 22.43 -15.54 -10.13
N ASP A 55 22.70 -15.68 -11.42
CA ASP A 55 24.01 -15.43 -12.01
C ASP A 55 24.18 -13.97 -12.45
N VAL A 56 23.09 -13.18 -12.42
CA VAL A 56 23.09 -11.78 -12.83
C VAL A 56 23.30 -10.89 -11.62
N THR A 57 24.42 -10.17 -11.60
CA THR A 57 24.76 -9.24 -10.52
C THR A 57 24.31 -7.81 -10.80
N ASP A 58 24.21 -7.42 -12.08
CA ASP A 58 23.75 -6.09 -12.46
C ASP A 58 22.22 -5.98 -12.34
N PRO A 59 21.68 -5.04 -11.56
CA PRO A 59 20.24 -4.91 -11.36
C PRO A 59 19.48 -4.62 -12.66
N PHE A 60 20.07 -3.90 -13.61
CA PHE A 60 19.41 -3.49 -14.85
C PHE A 60 19.34 -4.65 -15.86
N GLU A 61 20.42 -5.42 -16.01
CA GLU A 61 20.41 -6.67 -16.76
C GLU A 61 19.40 -7.67 -16.17
N LEU A 62 19.28 -7.71 -14.84
CA LEU A 62 18.30 -8.57 -14.17
C LEU A 62 16.85 -8.12 -14.48
N LEU A 63 16.59 -6.80 -14.54
CA LEU A 63 15.29 -6.28 -14.99
C LEU A 63 14.98 -6.73 -16.42
N ASP A 64 15.95 -6.62 -17.34
CA ASP A 64 15.76 -7.00 -18.75
C ASP A 64 15.50 -8.50 -18.91
N MET A 65 16.23 -9.34 -18.16
CA MET A 65 16.00 -10.78 -18.10
C MET A 65 14.60 -11.11 -17.58
N CYS A 66 14.14 -10.42 -16.54
CA CYS A 66 12.79 -10.61 -16.00
C CYS A 66 11.71 -10.17 -17.00
N VAL A 67 11.90 -9.04 -17.67
CA VAL A 67 10.99 -8.53 -18.72
C VAL A 67 10.88 -9.54 -19.86
N ALA A 68 12.01 -10.09 -20.34
CA ALA A 68 12.01 -11.13 -21.38
C ALA A 68 11.26 -12.39 -20.94
N ALA A 69 11.49 -12.86 -19.70
CA ALA A 69 10.80 -14.03 -19.14
C ALA A 69 9.28 -13.84 -19.05
N LEU A 70 8.83 -12.63 -18.72
CA LEU A 70 7.40 -12.30 -18.59
C LEU A 70 6.71 -12.08 -19.94
N HIS A 71 7.45 -11.65 -20.96
CA HIS A 71 6.96 -11.55 -22.33
C HIS A 71 6.81 -12.90 -23.02
N ASP A 72 7.60 -13.90 -22.64
CA ASP A 72 7.52 -15.23 -23.23
C ASP A 72 6.16 -15.88 -22.92
N LYS A 73 5.31 -15.95 -23.95
CA LYS A 73 3.98 -16.57 -23.87
C LYS A 73 4.05 -18.07 -23.54
N ARG A 74 5.20 -18.72 -23.76
CA ARG A 74 5.44 -20.13 -23.47
C ARG A 74 6.04 -20.36 -22.08
N ALA A 75 6.43 -19.30 -21.36
CA ALA A 75 6.98 -19.42 -20.02
C ALA A 75 6.01 -20.15 -19.10
N SER A 76 6.52 -21.10 -18.32
CA SER A 76 5.71 -21.83 -17.34
C SER A 76 5.22 -20.89 -16.22
N GLY A 77 4.18 -21.29 -15.47
CA GLY A 77 3.75 -20.54 -14.29
C GLY A 77 4.87 -20.36 -13.26
N GLY A 78 5.67 -21.42 -13.02
CA GLY A 78 6.83 -21.34 -12.14
C GLY A 78 7.90 -20.35 -12.63
N THR A 79 8.15 -20.31 -13.93
CA THR A 79 9.09 -19.35 -14.54
C THR A 79 8.59 -17.92 -14.36
N ARG A 80 7.31 -17.64 -14.62
CA ARG A 80 6.74 -16.30 -14.44
C ARG A 80 6.72 -15.86 -12.98
N GLU A 81 6.38 -16.75 -12.06
CA GLU A 81 6.47 -16.48 -10.62
C GLU A 81 7.90 -16.15 -10.20
N SER A 82 8.88 -16.93 -10.68
CA SER A 82 10.29 -16.66 -10.39
C SER A 82 10.74 -15.33 -10.98
N ALA A 83 10.30 -15.00 -12.19
CA ALA A 83 10.61 -13.72 -12.83
C ALA A 83 10.00 -12.54 -12.08
N LEU A 84 8.74 -12.62 -11.63
CA LEU A 84 8.12 -11.57 -10.81
C LEU A 84 8.79 -11.41 -9.44
N ALA A 85 9.24 -12.50 -8.84
CA ALA A 85 9.97 -12.47 -7.57
C ALA A 85 11.34 -11.80 -7.73
N SER A 86 12.10 -12.18 -8.77
CA SER A 86 13.39 -11.56 -9.11
C SER A 86 13.24 -10.10 -9.50
N LEU A 87 12.20 -9.76 -10.28
CA LEU A 87 11.85 -8.39 -10.63
C LEU A 87 11.59 -7.55 -9.37
N ALA A 88 10.77 -8.03 -8.44
CA ALA A 88 10.53 -7.34 -7.18
C ALA A 88 11.82 -7.15 -6.38
N GLY A 89 12.65 -8.20 -6.26
CA GLY A 89 13.94 -8.12 -5.58
C GLY A 89 14.90 -7.11 -6.19
N ALA A 90 14.98 -7.04 -7.52
CA ALA A 90 15.78 -6.04 -8.22
C ALA A 90 15.30 -4.62 -7.91
N LEU A 91 13.98 -4.39 -7.99
CA LEU A 91 13.36 -3.09 -7.72
C LEU A 91 13.51 -2.60 -6.27
N GLU A 92 13.80 -3.48 -5.30
CA GLU A 92 14.09 -3.05 -3.92
C GLU A 92 15.36 -2.19 -3.85
N GLY A 93 16.41 -2.54 -4.61
CA GLY A 93 17.72 -1.88 -4.54
C GLY A 93 17.92 -0.76 -5.57
N VAL A 94 17.08 -0.69 -6.60
CA VAL A 94 17.25 0.25 -7.72
C VAL A 94 16.85 1.67 -7.31
N VAL A 95 17.81 2.59 -7.39
CA VAL A 95 17.63 4.00 -7.06
C VAL A 95 18.47 4.88 -7.98
N PRO A 96 17.90 5.86 -8.72
CA PRO A 96 16.55 5.98 -9.29
C PRO A 96 16.50 5.69 -10.81
N LEU A 97 15.32 5.29 -11.33
CA LEU A 97 15.03 5.18 -12.75
C LEU A 97 14.51 6.53 -13.29
N ASP A 98 15.06 6.98 -14.42
CA ASP A 98 14.57 8.16 -15.14
C ASP A 98 13.71 7.71 -16.33
N GLU A 99 12.40 7.78 -16.21
CA GLU A 99 11.45 7.36 -17.26
C GLU A 99 11.61 8.10 -18.58
N ALA A 100 12.11 9.34 -18.55
CA ALA A 100 12.32 10.11 -19.76
C ALA A 100 13.40 9.50 -20.66
N THR A 101 14.29 8.69 -20.09
CA THR A 101 15.40 8.04 -20.79
C THR A 101 15.29 6.51 -20.79
N ASP A 102 14.36 5.96 -20.01
CA ASP A 102 14.20 4.52 -19.78
C ASP A 102 12.75 4.08 -20.02
N GLY A 103 12.52 3.29 -21.07
CA GLY A 103 11.20 2.72 -21.38
C GLY A 103 10.80 1.51 -20.52
N ARG A 104 11.71 0.99 -19.69
CA ARG A 104 11.46 -0.22 -18.87
C ARG A 104 10.32 -0.07 -17.87
N PRO A 105 10.14 1.07 -17.17
CA PRO A 105 9.04 1.23 -16.20
C PRO A 105 7.67 0.96 -16.78
N LEU A 106 7.36 1.49 -17.97
CA LEU A 106 6.07 1.28 -18.64
C LEU A 106 5.86 -0.19 -19.04
N VAL A 107 6.91 -0.84 -19.55
CA VAL A 107 6.87 -2.26 -19.92
C VAL A 107 6.67 -3.14 -18.68
N ILE A 108 7.44 -2.90 -17.62
CA ILE A 108 7.34 -3.58 -16.33
C ILE A 108 5.92 -3.42 -15.77
N PHE A 109 5.38 -2.19 -15.80
CA PHE A 109 4.02 -1.91 -15.32
C PHE A 109 2.97 -2.68 -16.13
N ALA A 110 3.06 -2.68 -17.46
CA ALA A 110 2.13 -3.40 -18.33
C ALA A 110 2.16 -4.93 -18.07
N LEU A 111 3.35 -5.51 -17.92
CA LEU A 111 3.54 -6.93 -17.61
C LEU A 111 2.99 -7.31 -16.23
N CYS A 112 3.21 -6.46 -15.23
CA CYS A 112 2.62 -6.62 -13.91
C CYS A 112 1.09 -6.52 -13.97
N GLY A 113 0.56 -5.56 -14.73
CA GLY A 113 -0.88 -5.39 -14.94
C GLY A 113 -1.54 -6.62 -15.57
N ALA A 114 -0.87 -7.27 -16.55
CA ALA A 114 -1.34 -8.52 -17.13
C ALA A 114 -1.35 -9.66 -16.10
N SER A 115 -0.33 -9.76 -15.26
CA SER A 115 -0.21 -10.77 -14.19
C SER A 115 -1.26 -10.58 -13.10
N ILE A 116 -1.53 -9.33 -12.70
CA ILE A 116 -2.60 -8.96 -11.76
C ILE A 116 -3.97 -9.35 -12.32
N LYS A 117 -4.28 -8.98 -13.56
CA LYS A 117 -5.56 -9.32 -14.21
C LYS A 117 -5.76 -10.84 -14.24
N ARG A 118 -4.72 -11.60 -14.57
CA ARG A 118 -4.75 -13.07 -14.62
C ARG A 118 -4.94 -13.68 -13.23
N GLY A 119 -4.16 -13.25 -12.24
CA GLY A 119 -4.23 -13.79 -10.88
C GLY A 119 -5.50 -13.41 -10.11
N ASN A 120 -6.10 -12.27 -10.42
CA ASN A 120 -7.41 -11.92 -9.88
C ASN A 120 -8.56 -12.70 -10.53
N ALA A 121 -8.40 -13.14 -11.78
CA ALA A 121 -9.40 -13.94 -12.49
C ALA A 121 -9.36 -15.43 -12.12
N SER A 122 -8.20 -15.94 -11.66
CA SER A 122 -8.04 -17.35 -11.33
C SER A 122 -7.11 -17.56 -10.13
N PRO A 123 -7.56 -18.29 -9.08
CA PRO A 123 -6.75 -18.58 -7.90
C PRO A 123 -5.43 -19.30 -8.21
N ALA A 124 -5.35 -20.05 -9.31
CA ALA A 124 -4.13 -20.74 -9.75
C ALA A 124 -2.96 -19.77 -10.01
N PHE A 125 -3.24 -18.49 -10.30
CA PHE A 125 -2.24 -17.46 -10.56
C PHE A 125 -2.21 -16.37 -9.47
N ALA A 126 -2.82 -16.61 -8.30
CA ALA A 126 -2.88 -15.61 -7.22
C ALA A 126 -1.48 -15.21 -6.70
N LYS A 127 -0.50 -16.12 -6.79
CA LYS A 127 0.89 -15.79 -6.43
C LYS A 127 1.54 -14.85 -7.45
N GLU A 128 1.31 -15.03 -8.75
CA GLU A 128 1.73 -14.08 -9.78
C GLU A 128 1.15 -12.69 -9.49
N ALA A 129 -0.16 -12.57 -9.22
CA ALA A 129 -0.78 -11.28 -8.89
C ALA A 129 -0.15 -10.62 -7.64
N ARG A 130 0.09 -11.36 -6.56
CA ARG A 130 0.72 -10.84 -5.34
C ARG A 130 2.12 -10.28 -5.59
N LEU A 131 2.94 -10.99 -6.36
CA LEU A 131 4.28 -10.54 -6.72
C LEU A 131 4.22 -9.31 -7.65
N ALA A 132 3.29 -9.29 -8.60
CA ALA A 132 3.07 -8.16 -9.48
C ALA A 132 2.59 -6.90 -8.72
N TYR A 133 1.70 -7.03 -7.74
CA TYR A 133 1.34 -5.91 -6.85
C TYR A 133 2.55 -5.35 -6.09
N ARG A 134 3.41 -6.23 -5.57
CA ARG A 134 4.65 -5.81 -4.91
C ARG A 134 5.56 -5.07 -5.89
N ALA A 135 5.76 -5.62 -7.09
CA ALA A 135 6.60 -5.02 -8.13
C ALA A 135 6.07 -3.64 -8.56
N VAL A 136 4.76 -3.45 -8.74
CA VAL A 136 4.17 -2.14 -9.07
C VAL A 136 4.41 -1.10 -7.98
N GLY A 137 4.22 -1.45 -6.71
CA GLY A 137 4.48 -0.53 -5.62
C GLY A 137 5.97 -0.18 -5.47
N LEU A 138 6.86 -1.15 -5.69
CA LEU A 138 8.32 -0.91 -5.69
C LEU A 138 8.73 -0.04 -6.87
N LEU A 139 8.23 -0.34 -8.06
CA LEU A 139 8.45 0.45 -9.26
C LEU A 139 8.09 1.92 -8.98
N ALA A 140 6.92 2.19 -8.39
CA ALA A 140 6.53 3.56 -8.04
C ALA A 140 7.54 4.30 -7.14
N PHE A 141 8.30 3.60 -6.29
CA PHE A 141 9.37 4.20 -5.49
C PHE A 141 10.66 4.47 -6.27
N THR A 142 10.90 3.74 -7.36
CA THR A 142 12.10 3.90 -8.18
C THR A 142 12.03 5.06 -9.17
N LEU A 143 10.85 5.61 -9.44
CA LEU A 143 10.62 6.60 -10.50
C LEU A 143 10.84 8.05 -10.03
N LEU A 144 11.29 8.89 -10.97
CA LEU A 144 11.45 10.34 -10.80
C LEU A 144 10.46 11.12 -11.68
N ASN A 145 10.44 12.44 -11.51
CA ASN A 145 9.89 13.41 -12.48
C ASN A 145 8.41 13.28 -12.88
N GLY A 146 7.59 12.48 -12.19
CA GLY A 146 6.15 12.38 -12.44
C GLY A 146 5.66 10.97 -12.77
N GLY A 147 6.56 10.02 -13.01
CA GLY A 147 6.20 8.64 -13.34
C GLY A 147 5.29 7.94 -12.35
N SER A 148 5.59 8.10 -11.07
CA SER A 148 4.76 7.53 -10.01
C SER A 148 3.31 8.01 -10.06
N THR A 149 3.05 9.23 -10.58
CA THR A 149 1.69 9.79 -10.76
C THR A 149 0.90 9.01 -11.81
N GLU A 150 1.52 8.72 -12.95
CA GLU A 150 0.91 7.93 -14.02
C GLU A 150 0.64 6.50 -13.55
N ILE A 151 1.62 5.88 -12.86
CA ILE A 151 1.46 4.56 -12.25
C ILE A 151 0.29 4.54 -11.26
N LEU A 152 0.13 5.57 -10.43
CA LEU A 152 -1.03 5.70 -9.53
C LEU A 152 -2.33 5.77 -10.33
N ALA A 153 -2.43 6.66 -11.32
CA ALA A 153 -3.63 6.85 -12.12
C ALA A 153 -4.07 5.57 -12.84
N GLU A 154 -3.12 4.85 -13.45
CA GLU A 154 -3.40 3.63 -14.21
C GLU A 154 -3.65 2.40 -13.33
N SER A 155 -2.98 2.29 -12.18
CA SER A 155 -3.15 1.16 -11.25
C SER A 155 -4.36 1.30 -10.33
N PHE A 156 -4.82 2.53 -10.05
CA PHE A 156 -5.90 2.76 -9.10
C PHE A 156 -7.18 1.98 -9.42
N PRO A 157 -7.72 1.96 -10.66
CA PRO A 157 -8.97 1.24 -10.97
C PRO A 157 -8.89 -0.27 -10.67
N MET A 158 -7.75 -0.90 -10.98
CA MET A 158 -7.56 -2.34 -10.72
C MET A 158 -7.36 -2.64 -9.23
N LEU A 159 -6.64 -1.77 -8.51
CA LEU A 159 -6.45 -1.89 -7.06
C LEU A 159 -7.77 -1.71 -6.33
N ALA A 160 -8.51 -0.64 -6.63
CA ALA A 160 -9.80 -0.35 -6.03
C ALA A 160 -10.81 -1.49 -6.24
N ARG A 161 -10.89 -2.05 -7.45
CA ARG A 161 -11.75 -3.21 -7.73
C ARG A 161 -11.38 -4.43 -6.90
N THR A 162 -10.09 -4.68 -6.71
CA THR A 162 -9.60 -5.82 -5.90
C THR A 162 -10.00 -5.67 -4.43
N LEU A 163 -9.88 -4.45 -3.90
CA LEU A 163 -10.25 -4.13 -2.52
C LEU A 163 -11.76 -4.13 -2.30
N GLN A 164 -12.56 -3.71 -3.28
CA GLN A 164 -14.03 -3.83 -3.23
C GLN A 164 -14.50 -5.29 -3.18
N LEU A 165 -13.74 -6.20 -3.79
CA LEU A 165 -13.99 -7.64 -3.77
C LEU A 165 -13.30 -8.36 -2.61
N ALA A 166 -12.72 -7.63 -1.63
CA ALA A 166 -11.96 -8.20 -0.53
C ALA A 166 -12.64 -9.39 0.20
N PRO A 167 -13.97 -9.39 0.46
CA PRO A 167 -14.63 -10.53 1.12
C PRO A 167 -14.59 -11.85 0.33
N SER A 168 -14.40 -11.79 -0.99
CA SER A 168 -14.37 -12.96 -1.89
C SER A 168 -12.99 -13.27 -2.45
N MET A 169 -11.98 -12.46 -2.11
CA MET A 169 -10.62 -12.59 -2.61
C MET A 169 -9.73 -13.35 -1.61
N ASP A 170 -8.66 -13.95 -2.12
CA ASP A 170 -7.61 -14.51 -1.26
C ASP A 170 -7.06 -13.40 -0.33
N PRO A 171 -7.01 -13.63 1.00
CA PRO A 171 -6.60 -12.61 1.95
C PRO A 171 -5.19 -12.04 1.72
N ALA A 172 -4.25 -12.89 1.28
CA ALA A 172 -2.89 -12.44 0.97
C ALA A 172 -2.86 -11.55 -0.30
N THR A 173 -3.76 -11.81 -1.25
CA THR A 173 -3.95 -10.97 -2.44
C THR A 173 -4.53 -9.61 -2.07
N VAL A 174 -5.51 -9.56 -1.16
CA VAL A 174 -6.04 -8.29 -0.63
C VAL A 174 -4.96 -7.50 0.08
N ALA A 175 -4.17 -8.14 0.95
CA ALA A 175 -3.06 -7.49 1.64
C ALA A 175 -1.99 -6.93 0.67
N ALA A 176 -1.66 -7.68 -0.39
CA ALA A 176 -0.75 -7.21 -1.43
C ALA A 176 -1.31 -5.98 -2.17
N ALA A 177 -2.60 -5.98 -2.50
CA ALA A 177 -3.28 -4.83 -3.13
C ALA A 177 -3.32 -3.60 -2.20
N LEU A 178 -3.57 -3.79 -0.90
CA LEU A 178 -3.54 -2.70 0.11
C LEU A 178 -2.15 -2.05 0.18
N HIS A 179 -1.10 -2.87 0.29
CA HIS A 179 0.28 -2.37 0.33
C HIS A 179 0.67 -1.69 -0.98
N CYS A 180 0.29 -2.26 -2.12
CA CYS A 180 0.53 -1.67 -3.43
C CYS A 180 -0.14 -0.29 -3.54
N LEU A 181 -1.43 -0.18 -3.19
CA LEU A 181 -2.17 1.08 -3.21
C LEU A 181 -1.49 2.12 -2.32
N ALA A 182 -1.12 1.76 -1.09
CA ALA A 182 -0.38 2.65 -0.20
C ALA A 182 0.96 3.13 -0.81
N ALA A 183 1.72 2.24 -1.44
CA ALA A 183 2.99 2.59 -2.06
C ALA A 183 2.82 3.54 -3.26
N VAL A 184 1.94 3.20 -4.21
CA VAL A 184 1.71 4.03 -5.41
C VAL A 184 1.09 5.38 -5.05
N THR A 185 0.20 5.44 -4.06
CA THR A 185 -0.38 6.71 -3.58
C THR A 185 0.66 7.58 -2.90
N PHE A 186 1.51 7.01 -2.03
CA PHE A 186 2.59 7.76 -1.39
C PHE A 186 3.56 8.36 -2.41
N ALA A 187 3.91 7.58 -3.43
CA ALA A 187 4.86 8.02 -4.45
C ALA A 187 4.25 9.00 -5.48
N GLY A 188 3.01 8.75 -5.90
CA GLY A 188 2.40 9.36 -7.07
C GLY A 188 1.34 10.43 -6.82
N ALA A 189 0.74 10.51 -5.63
CA ALA A 189 -0.29 11.51 -5.39
C ALA A 189 0.32 12.92 -5.49
N LEU A 190 -0.23 13.80 -6.32
CA LEU A 190 0.18 15.20 -6.40
C LEU A 190 -0.70 16.11 -5.54
N GLY A 191 -1.97 15.73 -5.33
CA GLY A 191 -2.94 16.50 -4.57
C GLY A 191 -3.62 15.72 -3.43
N PRO A 192 -4.35 16.42 -2.54
CA PRO A 192 -5.11 15.79 -1.46
C PRO A 192 -6.21 14.86 -1.98
N GLU A 193 -6.82 15.15 -3.13
CA GLU A 193 -7.92 14.36 -3.70
C GLU A 193 -7.53 12.92 -4.04
N GLU A 194 -6.33 12.71 -4.59
CA GLU A 194 -5.84 11.38 -4.96
C GLU A 194 -5.50 10.54 -3.72
N ALA A 195 -4.93 11.18 -2.70
CA ALA A 195 -4.69 10.58 -1.40
C ALA A 195 -6.00 10.22 -0.71
N GLU A 196 -6.98 11.13 -0.70
CA GLU A 196 -8.31 10.92 -0.13
C GLU A 196 -9.06 9.76 -0.80
N ARG A 197 -9.02 9.69 -2.14
CA ARG A 197 -9.62 8.59 -2.90
C ARG A 197 -9.04 7.23 -2.50
N SER A 198 -7.73 7.18 -2.29
CA SER A 198 -7.02 5.98 -1.83
C SER A 198 -7.37 5.63 -0.38
N LEU A 199 -7.39 6.63 0.51
CA LEU A 199 -7.81 6.47 1.90
C LEU A 199 -9.23 5.93 2.01
N LYS A 200 -10.17 6.48 1.24
CA LYS A 200 -11.57 6.02 1.20
C LYS A 200 -11.69 4.58 0.71
N THR A 201 -10.87 4.20 -0.27
CA THR A 201 -10.84 2.84 -0.82
C THR A 201 -10.36 1.84 0.23
N ILE A 202 -9.26 2.14 0.93
CA ILE A 202 -8.75 1.31 2.03
C ILE A 202 -9.77 1.25 3.17
N TRP A 203 -10.37 2.39 3.51
CA TRP A 203 -11.38 2.47 4.56
C TRP A 203 -12.60 1.59 4.30
N GLY A 204 -13.00 1.43 3.04
CA GLY A 204 -14.06 0.50 2.64
C GLY A 204 -13.75 -0.98 2.97
N VAL A 205 -12.48 -1.35 3.15
CA VAL A 205 -12.08 -2.69 3.61
C VAL A 205 -12.21 -2.82 5.14
N ILE A 206 -11.88 -1.76 5.88
CA ILE A 206 -11.97 -1.69 7.34
C ILE A 206 -13.44 -1.68 7.78
N CYS A 207 -14.24 -0.81 7.15
CA CYS A 207 -15.65 -0.58 7.45
C CYS A 207 -16.50 -0.64 6.16
N PRO A 208 -16.87 -1.83 5.67
CA PRO A 208 -17.64 -1.98 4.43
C PRO A 208 -19.04 -1.38 4.48
N ASN A 209 -19.63 -1.26 5.67
CA ASN A 209 -20.94 -0.66 5.86
C ASN A 209 -20.85 0.67 6.64
N PRO A 210 -20.98 1.83 5.98
CA PRO A 210 -20.89 3.12 6.63
C PRO A 210 -22.06 3.42 7.59
N LYS A 211 -23.16 2.65 7.52
CA LYS A 211 -24.29 2.78 8.47
C LYS A 211 -24.03 2.08 9.80
N SER A 212 -23.03 1.20 9.89
CA SER A 212 -22.65 0.50 11.12
C SER A 212 -21.12 0.63 11.38
N PRO A 213 -20.60 1.85 11.58
CA PRO A 213 -19.16 2.11 11.66
C PRO A 213 -18.44 1.35 12.79
N LYS A 214 -19.17 0.99 13.85
CA LYS A 214 -18.61 0.32 15.05
C LYS A 214 -18.37 -1.19 14.88
N VAL A 215 -18.80 -1.80 13.79
CA VAL A 215 -18.75 -3.27 13.64
C VAL A 215 -17.84 -3.62 12.48
N ILE A 216 -16.69 -4.24 12.78
CA ILE A 216 -15.85 -4.88 11.78
C ILE A 216 -16.69 -5.94 11.07
N SER A 217 -16.68 -5.95 9.74
CA SER A 217 -17.37 -7.02 9.02
C SER A 217 -16.74 -8.36 9.35
N SER A 218 -17.51 -9.28 9.92
CA SER A 218 -17.10 -10.68 10.15
C SER A 218 -16.68 -11.42 8.88
N LYS A 219 -16.97 -10.85 7.69
CA LYS A 219 -16.61 -11.40 6.39
C LYS A 219 -15.14 -11.16 6.01
N VAL A 220 -14.48 -10.16 6.60
CA VAL A 220 -13.07 -9.85 6.31
C VAL A 220 -12.19 -10.49 7.37
N ARG A 221 -11.15 -11.21 6.95
CA ARG A 221 -10.23 -11.90 7.88
C ARG A 221 -9.45 -10.90 8.74
N PRO A 222 -9.18 -11.19 10.03
CA PRO A 222 -8.53 -10.25 10.95
C PRO A 222 -7.21 -9.66 10.42
N HIS A 223 -6.31 -10.48 9.89
CA HIS A 223 -5.04 -9.99 9.35
C HIS A 223 -5.20 -9.01 8.17
N VAL A 224 -6.27 -9.12 7.38
CA VAL A 224 -6.58 -8.17 6.29
C VAL A 224 -7.04 -6.84 6.89
N VAL A 225 -7.85 -6.88 7.95
CA VAL A 225 -8.27 -5.67 8.68
C VAL A 225 -7.05 -4.99 9.29
N ALA A 226 -6.15 -5.73 9.95
CA ALA A 226 -4.91 -5.20 10.49
C ALA A 226 -4.05 -4.53 9.40
N ALA A 227 -3.87 -5.20 8.26
CA ALA A 227 -3.15 -4.64 7.11
C ALA A 227 -3.83 -3.37 6.58
N ALA A 228 -5.16 -3.38 6.44
CA ALA A 228 -5.93 -2.23 5.96
C ALA A 228 -5.77 -1.03 6.88
N VAL A 229 -5.93 -1.23 8.20
CA VAL A 229 -5.72 -0.18 9.21
C VAL A 229 -4.29 0.35 9.14
N SER A 230 -3.27 -0.50 9.14
CA SER A 230 -1.87 -0.05 9.03
C SER A 230 -1.58 0.72 7.73
N THR A 231 -2.15 0.30 6.59
CA THR A 231 -1.99 1.03 5.31
C THR A 231 -2.72 2.35 5.27
N TRP A 232 -3.91 2.41 5.88
CA TRP A 232 -4.67 3.65 6.03
C TRP A 232 -3.90 4.62 6.92
N THR A 233 -3.42 4.16 8.09
CA THR A 233 -2.60 4.96 9.01
C THR A 233 -1.35 5.48 8.32
N PHE A 234 -0.63 4.64 7.58
CA PHE A 234 0.51 5.07 6.77
C PHE A 234 0.13 6.22 5.84
N LEU A 235 -0.90 6.07 5.00
CA LEU A 235 -1.29 7.12 4.07
C LEU A 235 -1.76 8.41 4.77
N VAL A 236 -2.50 8.30 5.87
CA VAL A 236 -2.94 9.47 6.65
C VAL A 236 -1.76 10.31 7.11
N THR A 237 -0.64 9.68 7.51
CA THR A 237 0.57 10.41 7.92
C THR A 237 1.27 11.16 6.79
N THR A 238 0.92 10.86 5.53
CA THR A 238 1.56 11.42 4.33
C THR A 238 0.64 12.40 3.60
N ALA A 239 -0.65 12.42 3.92
CA ALA A 239 -1.61 13.38 3.42
C ALA A 239 -1.53 14.66 4.27
N ALA A 240 -1.45 15.84 3.64
CA ALA A 240 -1.75 17.03 4.43
C ALA A 240 -3.21 17.05 4.79
N VAL A 241 -3.44 17.19 6.08
CA VAL A 241 -4.71 17.65 6.59
C VAL A 241 -4.49 19.05 7.16
N THR A 242 -5.01 20.06 6.47
CA THR A 242 -5.00 21.45 6.95
C THR A 242 -6.06 21.61 8.05
N ASP A 243 -5.97 22.67 8.87
CA ASP A 243 -7.01 22.96 9.85
C ASP A 243 -8.38 23.20 9.22
N ALA A 244 -8.41 23.85 8.06
CA ALA A 244 -9.64 24.04 7.30
C ALA A 244 -10.25 22.70 6.90
N GLN A 245 -9.44 21.75 6.42
CA GLN A 245 -9.89 20.42 6.04
C GLN A 245 -10.38 19.62 7.26
N ARG A 246 -9.64 19.65 8.39
CA ARG A 246 -10.10 19.02 9.64
C ARG A 246 -11.47 19.52 10.07
N LYS A 247 -11.71 20.83 9.95
CA LYS A 247 -12.98 21.45 10.32
C LYS A 247 -14.09 21.08 9.33
N ALA A 248 -13.82 21.09 8.03
CA ALA A 248 -14.76 20.70 6.99
C ALA A 248 -15.18 19.22 7.13
N ASP A 249 -14.22 18.34 7.37
CA ASP A 249 -14.44 16.88 7.46
C ASP A 249 -14.68 16.40 8.89
N ARG A 250 -15.06 17.30 9.80
CA ARG A 250 -15.26 16.97 11.23
C ARG A 250 -16.09 15.71 11.45
N ALA A 251 -17.22 15.60 10.74
CA ALA A 251 -18.12 14.46 10.87
C ALA A 251 -17.47 13.16 10.38
N ALA A 252 -16.69 13.23 9.30
CA ALA A 252 -15.97 12.07 8.76
C ALA A 252 -14.85 11.62 9.71
N TRP A 253 -14.08 12.56 10.28
CA TRP A 253 -13.06 12.23 11.28
C TRP A 253 -13.67 11.62 12.54
N ASN A 254 -14.73 12.21 13.10
CA ASN A 254 -15.41 11.64 14.27
C ASN A 254 -15.96 10.23 13.99
N ALA A 255 -16.52 9.98 12.80
CA ALA A 255 -16.94 8.65 12.40
C ALA A 255 -15.75 7.68 12.26
N ALA A 256 -14.62 8.15 11.73
CA ALA A 256 -13.40 7.35 11.63
C ALA A 256 -12.84 6.97 13.00
N ILE A 257 -12.75 7.93 13.93
CA ILE A 257 -12.31 7.68 15.31
C ILE A 257 -13.24 6.70 16.02
N ALA A 258 -14.56 6.88 15.90
CA ALA A 258 -15.53 5.94 16.49
C ALA A 258 -15.42 4.53 15.89
N SER A 259 -15.07 4.41 14.61
CA SER A 259 -14.83 3.12 13.97
C SER A 259 -13.54 2.49 14.47
N LEU A 260 -12.43 3.23 14.55
CA LEU A 260 -11.15 2.76 15.09
C LEU A 260 -11.30 2.32 16.55
N ALA A 261 -12.09 3.03 17.35
CA ALA A 261 -12.44 2.62 18.71
C ALA A 261 -13.19 1.27 18.71
N GLY A 262 -14.11 1.03 17.76
CA GLY A 262 -14.73 -0.28 17.57
C GLY A 262 -13.72 -1.37 17.14
N VAL A 263 -12.74 -1.02 16.31
CA VAL A 263 -11.67 -1.95 15.88
C VAL A 263 -10.72 -2.30 17.04
N LEU A 264 -10.51 -1.36 17.96
CA LEU A 264 -9.72 -1.56 19.18
C LEU A 264 -10.30 -2.65 20.10
N GLU A 265 -11.61 -2.91 20.00
CA GLU A 265 -12.31 -3.97 20.73
C GLU A 265 -12.20 -5.36 20.10
N ALA A 266 -11.48 -5.52 18.99
CA ALA A 266 -11.32 -6.81 18.33
C ALA A 266 -10.60 -7.85 19.21
N ASP A 267 -11.01 -9.12 19.08
CA ASP A 267 -10.35 -10.25 19.74
C ASP A 267 -8.92 -10.50 19.24
N ASP A 268 -8.69 -10.19 17.95
CA ASP A 268 -7.39 -10.40 17.31
C ASP A 268 -6.38 -9.32 17.73
N ARG A 269 -5.23 -9.77 18.26
CA ARG A 269 -4.17 -8.89 18.77
C ARG A 269 -3.60 -7.96 17.71
N ALA A 270 -3.37 -8.45 16.49
CA ALA A 270 -2.79 -7.63 15.44
C ALA A 270 -3.77 -6.53 14.99
N VAL A 271 -5.07 -6.83 14.96
CA VAL A 271 -6.13 -5.86 14.65
C VAL A 271 -6.17 -4.73 15.68
N ARG A 272 -6.25 -5.06 16.97
CA ARG A 272 -6.29 -4.04 18.03
C ARG A 272 -4.99 -3.25 18.14
N MET A 273 -3.83 -3.87 17.93
CA MET A 273 -2.54 -3.17 17.86
C MET A 273 -2.52 -2.15 16.71
N ALA A 274 -2.99 -2.53 15.52
CA ALA A 274 -3.08 -1.62 14.38
C ALA A 274 -4.04 -0.45 14.65
N ALA A 275 -5.18 -0.70 15.29
CA ALA A 275 -6.13 0.35 15.70
C ALA A 275 -5.55 1.30 16.75
N GLY A 276 -4.81 0.78 17.74
CA GLY A 276 -4.12 1.58 18.74
C GLY A 276 -3.08 2.52 18.11
N GLU A 277 -2.22 1.99 17.21
CA GLU A 277 -1.24 2.81 16.49
C GLU A 277 -1.94 3.87 15.61
N ALA A 278 -3.05 3.52 14.95
CA ALA A 278 -3.86 4.46 14.19
C ALA A 278 -4.44 5.59 15.04
N LEU A 279 -5.00 5.27 16.21
CA LEU A 279 -5.54 6.26 17.15
C LEU A 279 -4.45 7.18 17.68
N ALA A 280 -3.27 6.65 18.03
CA ALA A 280 -2.13 7.45 18.46
C ALA A 280 -1.68 8.44 17.36
N VAL A 281 -1.63 8.00 16.10
CA VAL A 281 -1.38 8.88 14.95
C VAL A 281 -2.48 9.93 14.79
N CYS A 282 -3.75 9.55 14.91
CA CYS A 282 -4.86 10.50 14.81
C CYS A 282 -4.81 11.58 15.90
N VAL A 283 -4.45 11.22 17.14
CA VAL A 283 -4.22 12.19 18.22
C VAL A 283 -3.05 13.10 17.88
N GLU A 284 -1.93 12.55 17.41
CA GLU A 284 -0.72 13.31 17.06
C GLU A 284 -0.94 14.31 15.92
N LEU A 285 -1.76 13.94 14.93
CA LEU A 285 -2.13 14.80 13.80
C LEU A 285 -3.33 15.70 14.10
N ASN A 286 -3.77 15.74 15.37
CA ASN A 286 -4.89 16.54 15.85
C ASN A 286 -6.22 16.26 15.10
N LEU A 287 -6.42 15.03 14.63
CA LEU A 287 -7.64 14.57 13.95
C LEU A 287 -8.78 14.26 14.93
N THR A 288 -8.46 14.10 16.21
CA THR A 288 -9.41 13.85 17.30
C THR A 288 -9.95 15.12 17.97
N GLN A 289 -9.55 16.31 17.52
CA GLN A 289 -9.88 17.60 18.18
C GLN A 289 -11.38 17.90 18.34
N HIS A 290 -12.23 17.21 17.59
CA HIS A 290 -13.68 17.37 17.63
C HIS A 290 -14.42 16.13 18.11
N THR A 291 -13.67 15.11 18.53
CA THR A 291 -14.23 13.90 19.11
C THR A 291 -14.77 14.22 20.50
N PRO A 292 -16.00 13.82 20.84
CA PRO A 292 -16.56 14.08 22.16
C PRO A 292 -15.65 13.55 23.27
N ARG A 293 -15.50 14.33 24.34
CA ARG A 293 -14.63 13.96 25.48
C ARG A 293 -14.94 12.57 26.04
N LYS A 294 -16.23 12.26 26.21
CA LYS A 294 -16.71 10.94 26.66
C LYS A 294 -16.17 9.80 25.79
N ASP A 295 -16.08 10.00 24.47
CA ASP A 295 -15.59 8.98 23.55
C ASP A 295 -14.07 8.84 23.65
N MET A 296 -13.34 9.95 23.82
CA MET A 296 -11.90 9.93 24.08
C MET A 296 -11.55 9.26 25.42
N ASP A 297 -12.34 9.53 26.47
CA ASP A 297 -12.17 8.91 27.79
C ASP A 297 -12.41 7.38 27.70
N ALA A 298 -13.39 6.94 26.91
CA ALA A 298 -13.65 5.52 26.67
C ALA A 298 -12.49 4.84 25.90
N ILE A 299 -11.93 5.51 24.89
CA ILE A 299 -10.74 5.02 24.18
C ILE A 299 -9.56 4.89 25.14
N LEU A 300 -9.31 5.91 25.98
CA LEU A 300 -8.22 5.90 26.94
C LEU A 300 -8.36 4.77 27.97
N ALA A 301 -9.57 4.56 28.50
CA ALA A 301 -9.87 3.45 29.40
C ALA A 301 -9.54 2.10 28.72
N ARG A 302 -9.95 1.94 27.46
CA ARG A 302 -9.65 0.70 26.73
C ARG A 302 -8.16 0.49 26.48
N VAL A 303 -7.43 1.55 26.12
CA VAL A 303 -5.96 1.50 25.96
C VAL A 303 -5.29 1.11 27.28
N SER A 304 -5.78 1.63 28.41
CA SER A 304 -5.29 1.27 29.75
C SER A 304 -5.51 -0.22 30.06
N ASP A 305 -6.71 -0.74 29.78
CA ASP A 305 -7.01 -2.16 29.95
C ASP A 305 -6.08 -3.06 29.12
N LEU A 306 -5.80 -2.68 27.87
CA LEU A 306 -4.90 -3.42 26.97
C LEU A 306 -3.42 -3.32 27.39
N ALA A 307 -3.02 -2.23 28.05
CA ALA A 307 -1.69 -2.05 28.62
C ALA A 307 -1.47 -2.89 29.90
N ALA A 308 -2.56 -3.19 30.62
CA ALA A 308 -2.58 -4.00 31.84
C ALA A 308 -3.00 -5.48 31.61
N GLU A 309 -3.39 -5.84 30.38
CA GLU A 309 -3.91 -7.16 30.04
C GLU A 309 -2.94 -8.28 30.44
N ALA A 310 -3.45 -9.30 31.14
CA ALA A 310 -2.69 -10.47 31.51
C ALA A 310 -2.49 -11.43 30.32
N GLY A 311 -1.33 -12.09 30.27
CA GLY A 311 -1.03 -13.07 29.24
C GLY A 311 -1.89 -14.33 29.44
N GLY A 312 -2.96 -14.46 28.66
CA GLY A 312 -3.83 -15.64 28.71
C GLY A 312 -3.08 -16.95 28.43
N LYS A 313 -3.61 -18.06 28.95
CA LYS A 313 -3.04 -19.40 28.73
C LYS A 313 -3.08 -19.74 27.23
N GLY A 314 -1.93 -20.08 26.64
CA GLY A 314 -1.82 -20.40 25.20
C GLY A 314 -1.66 -19.19 24.27
N ALA A 315 -1.50 -17.97 24.80
CA ALA A 315 -1.21 -16.80 23.98
C ALA A 315 0.21 -16.86 23.37
N ASP A 316 0.36 -16.32 22.16
CA ASP A 316 1.67 -16.03 21.59
C ASP A 316 2.41 -15.06 22.52
N LYS A 317 3.43 -15.56 23.20
CA LYS A 317 4.21 -14.80 24.19
C LYS A 317 4.89 -13.58 23.56
N THR A 318 5.35 -13.69 22.32
CA THR A 318 6.06 -12.59 21.65
C THR A 318 5.08 -11.48 21.27
N LEU A 319 4.01 -11.81 20.56
CA LEU A 319 2.99 -10.85 20.15
C LEU A 319 2.30 -10.21 21.35
N PHE A 320 2.09 -10.96 22.44
CA PHE A 320 1.55 -10.42 23.69
C PHE A 320 2.46 -9.37 24.32
N VAL A 321 3.78 -9.62 24.37
CA VAL A 321 4.75 -8.64 24.89
C VAL A 321 4.77 -7.39 24.02
N GLU A 322 4.82 -7.56 22.69
CA GLU A 322 4.79 -6.45 21.74
C GLU A 322 3.53 -5.58 21.89
N GLN A 323 2.36 -6.22 22.03
CA GLN A 323 1.11 -5.53 22.26
C GLN A 323 1.17 -4.72 23.55
N LYS A 324 1.56 -5.35 24.66
CA LYS A 324 1.55 -4.70 25.97
C LYS A 324 2.48 -3.50 25.99
N ASP A 325 3.66 -3.64 25.40
CA ASP A 325 4.64 -2.55 25.31
C ASP A 325 4.17 -1.44 24.35
N LEU A 326 3.44 -1.77 23.29
CA LEU A 326 2.79 -0.79 22.42
C LEU A 326 1.73 0.02 23.19
N PHE A 327 0.79 -0.63 23.87
CA PHE A 327 -0.27 0.09 24.58
C PHE A 327 0.22 0.88 25.79
N ARG A 328 1.28 0.44 26.46
CA ARG A 328 1.94 1.28 27.48
C ARG A 328 2.51 2.56 26.90
N GLN A 329 3.13 2.49 25.73
CA GLN A 329 3.63 3.69 25.04
C GLN A 329 2.49 4.59 24.57
N ILE A 330 1.40 4.02 24.04
CA ILE A 330 0.21 4.78 23.62
C ILE A 330 -0.44 5.45 24.84
N LEU A 331 -0.60 4.74 25.95
CA LEU A 331 -1.16 5.28 27.19
C LEU A 331 -0.32 6.45 27.71
N ALA A 332 1.00 6.25 27.81
CA ALA A 332 1.94 7.30 28.22
C ALA A 332 1.87 8.53 27.30
N TYR A 333 1.71 8.31 26.00
CA TYR A 333 1.52 9.37 25.03
C TYR A 333 0.21 10.12 25.23
N MET A 334 -0.92 9.42 25.36
CA MET A 334 -2.24 10.04 25.46
C MET A 334 -2.45 10.77 26.80
N GLU A 335 -1.87 10.29 27.90
CA GLU A 335 -2.00 10.91 29.22
C GLU A 335 -0.97 12.00 29.47
N ARG A 336 0.30 11.77 29.09
CA ARG A 336 1.44 12.60 29.50
C ARG A 336 2.16 13.27 28.33
N GLY A 337 1.73 13.02 27.09
CA GLY A 337 2.39 13.53 25.90
C GLY A 337 3.75 12.87 25.62
N GLU A 338 4.07 11.75 26.27
CA GLU A 338 5.33 11.05 26.08
C GLU A 338 5.41 10.44 24.69
N ARG A 339 6.30 10.98 23.86
CA ARG A 339 6.47 10.51 22.48
C ARG A 339 7.24 9.19 22.42
N PRO A 340 6.96 8.32 21.41
CA PRO A 340 7.70 7.09 21.24
C PRO A 340 9.18 7.39 20.96
N ARG A 341 10.08 6.55 21.48
CA ARG A 341 11.52 6.67 21.22
C ARG A 341 12.02 5.39 20.56
N LYS A 342 12.28 5.45 19.26
CA LYS A 342 12.94 4.35 18.53
C LYS A 342 14.14 4.90 17.76
N ALA A 343 15.28 4.25 17.92
CA ALA A 343 16.46 4.54 17.11
C ALA A 343 16.62 3.42 16.08
N LEU A 344 16.56 3.77 14.80
CA LEU A 344 16.86 2.85 13.70
C LEU A 344 18.29 3.13 13.22
N ARG A 345 19.17 2.13 13.27
CA ARG A 345 20.54 2.26 12.75
C ARG A 345 20.50 2.26 11.22
N THR A 346 21.17 3.22 10.58
CA THR A 346 21.24 3.36 9.12
C THR A 346 22.58 2.95 8.52
N SER A 347 23.53 2.52 9.35
CA SER A 347 24.81 1.93 8.95
C SER A 347 25.35 0.94 9.99
N SER A 348 26.29 0.10 9.56
CA SER A 348 27.08 -0.79 10.41
C SER A 348 28.02 -0.01 11.35
N GLU A 349 28.47 1.16 10.92
CA GLU A 349 29.20 2.13 11.74
C GLU A 349 28.22 2.89 12.64
N ARG A 350 28.46 2.93 13.96
CA ARG A 350 27.51 3.41 14.98
C ARG A 350 27.16 4.92 14.93
N ARG A 351 27.35 5.60 13.80
CA ARG A 351 27.29 7.07 13.71
C ARG A 351 26.00 7.63 13.11
N GLU A 352 25.28 6.87 12.28
CA GLU A 352 24.03 7.33 11.69
C GLU A 352 22.85 6.50 12.23
N SER A 353 21.93 7.16 12.93
CA SER A 353 20.67 6.55 13.38
C SER A 353 19.52 7.50 13.10
N ILE A 354 18.47 7.02 12.44
CA ILE A 354 17.19 7.72 12.36
C ILE A 354 16.52 7.59 13.72
N LYS A 355 16.48 8.70 14.45
CA LYS A 355 15.70 8.81 15.68
C LYS A 355 14.26 9.12 15.31
N VAL A 356 13.36 8.23 15.69
CA VAL A 356 11.93 8.36 15.50
C VAL A 356 11.34 8.82 16.83
N SER A 357 10.76 10.02 16.80
CA SER A 357 10.19 10.67 17.97
C SER A 357 8.70 10.99 17.79
N THR A 358 8.04 10.47 16.77
CA THR A 358 6.62 10.70 16.51
C THR A 358 5.93 9.41 16.06
N TRP A 359 4.65 9.26 16.36
CA TRP A 359 3.83 8.12 15.94
C TRP A 359 3.66 8.10 14.42
N ALA A 360 3.50 9.26 13.79
CA ALA A 360 3.41 9.39 12.35
C ALA A 360 4.67 8.85 11.66
N LYS A 361 5.87 9.27 12.09
CA LYS A 361 7.12 8.74 11.53
C LYS A 361 7.33 7.26 11.86
N MET A 362 6.84 6.79 13.01
CA MET A 362 6.88 5.37 13.35
C MET A 362 6.07 4.52 12.36
N ALA A 363 4.83 4.92 12.08
CA ALA A 363 3.97 4.24 11.11
C ALA A 363 4.58 4.25 9.70
N GLN A 364 5.16 5.39 9.29
CA GLN A 364 5.89 5.53 8.02
C GLN A 364 7.06 4.55 7.91
N ILE A 365 7.93 4.49 8.91
CA ILE A 365 9.10 3.60 8.91
C ILE A 365 8.68 2.14 8.95
N ASN A 366 7.69 1.80 9.77
CA ASN A 366 7.21 0.45 9.89
C ASN A 366 6.66 -0.06 8.53
N PHE A 367 5.89 0.77 7.82
CA PHE A 367 5.43 0.42 6.48
C PHE A 367 6.60 0.33 5.48
N LEU A 368 7.39 1.39 5.35
CA LEU A 368 8.43 1.48 4.32
C LEU A 368 9.54 0.45 4.49
N ARG A 369 9.97 0.16 5.73
CA ARG A 369 10.98 -0.86 6.01
C ARG A 369 10.47 -2.27 5.63
N ARG A 370 9.20 -2.58 5.91
CA ARG A 370 8.59 -3.86 5.49
C ARG A 370 8.44 -3.93 3.98
N PHE A 371 8.03 -2.84 3.34
CA PHE A 371 7.75 -2.82 1.91
C PHE A 371 9.04 -2.88 1.08
N LEU A 372 10.03 -2.02 1.38
CA LEU A 372 11.32 -1.93 0.69
C LEU A 372 12.34 -3.01 1.09
N ALA A 373 12.08 -3.75 2.18
CA ALA A 373 12.93 -4.82 2.68
C ALA A 373 14.44 -4.44 2.71
N GLY A 374 15.31 -5.20 2.04
CA GLY A 374 16.75 -4.96 2.02
C GLY A 374 17.15 -3.63 1.37
N GLY A 375 16.28 -3.11 0.49
CA GLY A 375 16.45 -1.86 -0.23
C GLY A 375 16.18 -0.59 0.57
N PHE A 376 15.59 -0.71 1.77
CA PHE A 376 15.17 0.46 2.57
C PHE A 376 16.29 1.48 2.76
N LEU A 377 17.49 1.07 3.16
CA LEU A 377 18.59 1.99 3.41
C LEU A 377 19.10 2.68 2.13
N ALA A 378 19.11 1.98 1.00
CA ALA A 378 19.51 2.54 -0.28
C ALA A 378 18.56 3.68 -0.70
N HIS A 379 17.26 3.45 -0.57
CA HIS A 379 16.25 4.47 -0.84
C HIS A 379 16.34 5.66 0.13
N VAL A 380 16.47 5.41 1.43
CA VAL A 380 16.57 6.52 2.40
C VAL A 380 17.77 7.44 2.11
N LYS A 381 18.90 6.89 1.67
CA LYS A 381 20.11 7.67 1.36
C LYS A 381 20.06 8.30 -0.04
N GLY A 382 19.67 7.53 -1.05
CA GLY A 382 19.80 7.90 -2.46
C GLY A 382 18.55 8.53 -3.09
N ASN A 383 17.36 8.23 -2.58
CA ASN A 383 16.11 8.60 -3.23
C ASN A 383 15.51 9.89 -2.64
N LYS A 384 15.33 10.90 -3.49
CA LYS A 384 14.72 12.19 -3.13
C LYS A 384 13.31 12.04 -2.53
N LEU A 385 12.56 11.01 -2.88
CA LEU A 385 11.25 10.71 -2.29
C LEU A 385 11.32 10.53 -0.77
N PHE A 386 12.45 10.05 -0.25
CA PHE A 386 12.60 9.68 1.16
C PHE A 386 13.46 10.67 1.97
N LYS A 387 14.19 11.57 1.31
CA LYS A 387 15.10 12.54 1.97
C LYS A 387 14.37 13.40 3.00
N GLU A 388 13.22 13.96 2.64
CA GLU A 388 12.46 14.86 3.54
C GLU A 388 11.64 14.08 4.59
N LEU A 389 11.39 12.78 4.37
CA LEU A 389 10.73 11.92 5.34
C LEU A 389 11.66 11.51 6.48
N PHE A 390 12.95 11.34 6.19
CA PHE A 390 13.89 10.72 7.13
C PHE A 390 15.01 11.58 7.62
N ASP A 391 15.10 12.85 7.20
CA ASP A 391 16.16 13.82 7.53
C ASP A 391 17.00 13.36 8.72
N VAL A 392 18.02 12.57 8.37
CA VAL A 392 18.85 11.85 9.32
C VAL A 392 19.49 12.95 10.13
N ALA A 393 19.25 12.96 11.44
CA ALA A 393 19.71 14.02 12.33
C ALA A 393 21.23 14.22 12.18
N ALA A 394 21.63 15.07 11.24
CA ALA A 394 22.82 15.87 11.39
C ALA A 394 22.47 16.83 12.51
N ASP A 395 23.16 16.67 13.62
CA ASP A 395 23.13 17.59 14.73
C ASP A 395 23.62 18.96 14.19
N GLU A 396 22.72 19.81 13.70
CA GLU A 396 23.07 21.16 13.24
C GLU A 396 22.13 22.21 13.83
N LYS A 397 22.42 22.54 15.09
CA LYS A 397 22.27 23.91 15.62
C LYS A 397 23.02 24.92 14.71
N ALA A 398 22.48 25.29 13.54
CA ALA A 398 23.00 26.44 12.76
C ALA A 398 22.18 26.88 11.52
N ALA A 399 21.37 26.03 10.87
CA ALA A 399 21.24 26.15 9.42
C ALA A 399 19.90 26.63 8.82
N LEU A 400 19.20 27.63 9.38
CA LEU A 400 18.17 28.36 8.60
C LEU A 400 18.05 29.82 9.07
N SER A 401 19.14 30.58 8.86
CA SER A 401 19.09 32.03 9.01
C SER A 401 18.04 32.62 8.05
N ILE A 402 17.32 33.59 8.58
CA ILE A 402 16.21 34.35 7.98
C ILE A 402 16.54 34.90 6.58
N ALA A 403 17.83 35.01 6.23
CA ALA A 403 18.32 35.44 4.92
C ALA A 403 17.95 34.48 3.77
N LYS A 404 17.91 33.16 4.00
CA LYS A 404 17.56 32.17 2.95
C LYS A 404 16.08 32.22 2.56
N ARG A 405 15.18 32.61 3.48
CA ARG A 405 13.74 32.83 3.21
C ARG A 405 13.49 34.02 2.28
N LYS A 406 14.31 35.08 2.36
CA LYS A 406 14.19 36.25 1.48
C LYS A 406 14.66 35.98 0.05
N LEU A 407 15.62 35.06 -0.13
CA LEU A 407 16.14 34.71 -1.44
C LEU A 407 15.16 33.81 -2.24
N MET A 408 14.39 32.96 -1.56
CA MET A 408 13.38 32.10 -2.20
C MET A 408 12.16 32.86 -2.76
N LEU A 409 11.91 34.10 -2.32
CA LEU A 409 10.84 34.94 -2.86
C LEU A 409 11.20 35.62 -4.20
N LYS A 410 12.45 35.50 -4.68
CA LYS A 410 12.94 36.22 -5.86
C LYS A 410 13.30 35.39 -7.09
N VAL A 411 13.14 34.06 -7.07
CA VAL A 411 13.40 33.23 -8.26
C VAL A 411 12.11 32.57 -8.74
N LYS A 412 11.33 33.36 -9.46
CA LYS A 412 10.25 32.92 -10.35
C LYS A 412 10.91 32.54 -11.68
N GLU A 413 11.23 31.26 -11.87
CA GLU A 413 11.37 30.57 -13.18
C GLU A 413 12.07 29.22 -12.99
N LYS A 414 11.30 28.13 -13.03
CA LYS A 414 11.60 26.84 -13.69
C LYS A 414 10.48 25.85 -13.35
N GLY A 415 9.60 25.63 -14.32
CA GLY A 415 8.46 24.70 -14.25
C GLY A 415 8.91 23.26 -14.06
N MET A 416 8.03 22.43 -13.48
CA MET A 416 8.21 21.05 -13.00
C MET A 416 8.82 20.89 -11.60
N LYS A 417 9.95 21.52 -11.27
CA LYS A 417 10.56 21.39 -9.92
C LYS A 417 9.67 21.98 -8.82
N MET A 418 8.96 23.06 -9.15
CA MET A 418 8.06 23.77 -8.24
C MET A 418 6.80 22.97 -7.88
N ASN A 419 6.27 22.13 -8.77
CA ASN A 419 4.97 21.48 -8.54
C ASN A 419 5.05 20.44 -7.41
N ARG A 420 6.18 19.74 -7.29
CA ARG A 420 6.38 18.73 -6.24
C ARG A 420 6.74 19.34 -4.90
N GLU A 421 7.64 20.32 -4.84
CA GLU A 421 7.95 21.04 -3.60
C GLU A 421 6.71 21.77 -3.06
N LEU A 422 5.87 22.33 -3.95
CA LEU A 422 4.60 22.96 -3.56
C LEU A 422 3.57 21.92 -3.13
N ALA A 423 3.40 20.81 -3.87
CA ALA A 423 2.51 19.71 -3.47
C ALA A 423 2.92 19.07 -2.15
N TRP A 424 4.22 18.93 -1.91
CA TRP A 424 4.77 18.39 -0.68
C TRP A 424 4.73 19.37 0.49
N ALA A 425 5.00 20.67 0.25
CA ALA A 425 4.78 21.72 1.22
C ALA A 425 3.30 21.78 1.59
N VAL A 426 2.40 21.71 0.61
CA VAL A 426 0.96 21.54 0.86
C VAL A 426 0.72 20.32 1.74
N LYS A 427 1.40 19.17 1.51
CA LYS A 427 1.30 17.91 2.28
C LYS A 427 1.86 17.94 3.71
N ASN A 428 2.84 18.78 4.04
CA ASN A 428 3.59 18.66 5.29
C ASN A 428 3.79 19.97 6.08
N VAL A 429 3.18 21.09 5.66
CA VAL A 429 3.34 22.40 6.31
C VAL A 429 2.79 22.47 7.75
N TYR A 430 1.98 21.52 8.22
CA TYR A 430 1.29 21.63 9.52
C TYR A 430 1.66 20.59 10.59
N CYS A 431 2.64 19.70 10.35
CA CYS A 431 3.05 18.69 11.35
C CYS A 431 4.04 19.19 12.42
N LEU A 432 4.29 20.49 12.51
CA LEU A 432 5.01 21.08 13.63
C LEU A 432 3.98 21.70 14.58
N PRO A 433 3.84 21.20 15.82
CA PRO A 433 3.26 22.00 16.87
C PRO A 433 4.10 23.28 16.96
N GLN A 434 3.47 24.43 16.72
CA GLN A 434 4.06 25.68 17.17
C GLN A 434 4.01 25.68 18.68
N GLY A 435 5.11 25.28 19.30
CA GLY A 435 5.26 25.22 20.74
C GLY A 435 6.53 24.48 21.09
N GLY A 436 7.59 25.23 21.43
CA GLY A 436 8.77 24.66 22.07
C GLY A 436 8.42 24.00 23.40
N PRO A 437 9.34 23.22 23.99
CA PRO A 437 9.09 22.56 25.27
C PRO A 437 8.73 23.61 26.33
N PRO A 438 7.72 23.37 27.19
CA PRO A 438 7.43 24.26 28.29
C PRO A 438 8.63 24.27 29.24
N GLU A 439 9.22 25.44 29.44
CA GLU A 439 10.21 25.65 30.49
C GLU A 439 9.53 25.38 31.84
N SER A 440 10.05 24.38 32.54
CA SER A 440 9.63 24.03 33.89
C SER A 440 9.93 25.18 34.85
N ASN A 441 8.90 25.88 35.34
CA ASN A 441 8.80 26.39 36.73
C ASN A 441 7.68 27.43 36.99
N LYS A 442 6.49 27.30 36.39
CA LYS A 442 5.33 28.13 36.82
C LYS A 442 4.02 27.31 36.77
N PRO A 443 3.32 27.08 37.91
CA PRO A 443 2.08 26.29 37.93
C PRO A 443 0.90 26.94 37.21
N ASP A 444 0.99 28.22 36.83
CA ASP A 444 -0.19 29.00 36.40
C ASP A 444 -0.35 29.17 34.89
N GLN A 445 0.37 28.40 34.06
CA GLN A 445 0.26 28.47 32.59
C GLN A 445 -0.41 27.26 31.92
N LEU A 446 -0.96 26.31 32.70
CA LEU A 446 -1.76 25.18 32.16
C LEU A 446 -3.21 25.55 31.77
N LEU A 447 -3.56 26.84 31.76
CA LEU A 447 -4.92 27.32 31.46
C LEU A 447 -5.08 28.03 30.10
N LYS A 448 -4.11 27.95 29.18
CA LYS A 448 -4.22 28.60 27.85
C LYS A 448 -3.83 27.71 26.67
N LEU A 449 -4.29 26.47 26.67
CA LEU A 449 -4.45 25.69 25.44
C LEU A 449 -5.92 25.76 25.00
N GLY A 450 -6.20 26.62 24.02
CA GLY A 450 -7.40 26.60 23.16
C GLY A 450 -8.73 26.22 23.80
N TRP A 451 -9.26 27.09 24.66
CA TRP A 451 -10.69 27.16 24.95
C TRP A 451 -11.28 28.32 24.15
N HIS A 452 -11.99 28.01 23.07
CA HIS A 452 -13.26 28.59 22.62
C HIS A 452 -13.71 27.89 21.33
#